data_AF-A0AAV1FH44-F1
#
_entry.id   AF-A0AAV1FH44-F1
#
_cell.length_a   1.000
_cell.length_b   1.000
_cell.length_c   1.000
_cell.angle_alpha   90.00
_cell.angle_beta   90.00
_cell.angle_gamma   90.00
#
_symmetry.space_group_name_H-M   'P 1'
#
loop_
_entity.id
_entity.type
_entity.pdbx_description
1 polymer ?
#
loop_
_entity_poly.entity_id
_entity_poly.type
_entity_poly.pdbx_seq_one_letter_code
_entity_poly.pdbx_strand_id
1 'polypeptide(L)'
;MPPKFKRHLNDDEVTGSIRSERRNLLEEDSDEEEDFFLRGPTGPRFGPQNDKLKHVQSQVDEVIDVMQENISKVIERGERLDDLQDKSESLSDNASAFSSRAKQLHRRMWWRDMKNFEFLSLHLFQFQ
;
A
#
# COMPACT_ATOMS: atom_id res chain seq x y z
N MET A 1 -10.09 73.84 3.30
CA MET A 1 -9.84 74.15 4.73
C MET A 1 -10.27 72.95 5.57
N PRO A 2 -9.43 72.40 6.46
CA PRO A 2 -9.86 71.38 7.43
C PRO A 2 -10.39 72.04 8.72
N PRO A 3 -11.23 71.32 9.52
CA PRO A 3 -11.85 71.85 10.72
C PRO A 3 -10.85 71.94 11.89
N LYS A 4 -11.00 72.95 12.75
CA LYS A 4 -10.20 73.11 13.98
C LYS A 4 -10.82 72.28 15.10
N PHE A 5 -10.30 71.08 15.34
CA PHE A 5 -10.54 70.36 16.59
C PHE A 5 -9.51 70.82 17.63
N LYS A 6 -9.97 71.52 18.67
CA LYS A 6 -9.14 71.73 19.86
C LYS A 6 -9.42 70.56 20.80
N ARG A 7 -8.51 69.59 20.85
CA ARG A 7 -8.51 68.53 21.86
C ARG A 7 -7.80 69.09 23.09
N HIS A 8 -8.50 69.13 24.21
CA HIS A 8 -7.91 69.39 25.50
C HIS A 8 -7.35 68.05 25.98
N LEU A 9 -6.04 67.82 25.79
CA LEU A 9 -5.34 66.65 26.32
C LEU A 9 -4.95 67.00 27.75
N ASN A 10 -5.42 66.21 28.72
CA ASN A 10 -4.96 66.30 30.10
C ASN A 10 -3.64 65.53 30.20
N ASP A 11 -2.60 66.13 30.79
CA ASP A 11 -1.26 65.52 30.91
C ASP A 11 -1.25 64.21 31.73
N ASP A 12 -2.30 63.99 32.54
CA ASP A 12 -2.50 62.75 33.31
C ASP A 12 -2.82 61.53 32.43
N GLU A 13 -3.24 61.73 31.18
CA GLU A 13 -3.60 60.63 30.26
C GLU A 13 -2.38 60.03 29.54
N VAL A 14 -1.28 60.78 29.40
CA VAL A 14 -0.09 60.36 28.64
C VAL A 14 0.81 59.38 29.43
N THR A 15 0.72 59.39 30.76
CA THR A 15 1.60 58.56 31.61
C THR A 15 1.02 57.19 31.96
N GLY A 16 -0.27 56.95 31.67
CA GLY A 16 -0.98 55.71 32.02
C GLY A 16 -0.80 54.53 31.05
N SER A 17 -0.47 54.76 29.78
CA SER A 17 -0.55 53.71 28.75
C SER A 17 0.64 52.72 28.77
N ILE A 18 1.84 53.16 29.15
CA ILE A 18 3.07 52.40 28.88
C ILE A 18 3.26 51.21 29.84
N ARG A 19 2.67 51.23 31.05
CA ARG A 19 2.82 50.14 32.03
C ARG A 19 1.73 49.07 31.92
N SER A 20 0.58 49.42 31.34
CA SER A 20 -0.54 48.51 31.11
C SER A 20 -0.28 47.59 29.91
N GLU A 21 0.27 48.15 28.82
CA GLU A 21 0.45 47.42 27.55
C GLU A 21 1.52 46.31 27.60
N ARG A 22 2.49 46.40 28.53
CA ARG A 22 3.52 45.35 28.67
C ARG A 22 3.06 44.09 29.39
N ARG A 23 1.95 44.13 30.14
CA ARG A 23 1.42 42.93 30.81
C ARG A 23 0.55 42.09 29.90
N ASN A 24 -0.17 42.70 28.96
CA ASN A 24 -0.97 41.96 27.99
C ASN A 24 -0.16 41.31 26.86
N LEU A 25 1.14 41.60 26.75
CA LEU A 25 2.00 41.03 25.70
C LEU A 25 2.90 39.89 26.21
N LEU A 26 2.79 39.52 27.49
CA LEU A 26 3.51 38.42 28.11
C LEU A 26 2.59 37.66 29.09
N GLU A 27 1.35 37.40 28.68
CA GLU A 27 0.62 36.24 29.21
C GLU A 27 0.86 35.09 28.25
N GLU A 28 1.64 34.14 28.75
CA GLU A 28 1.95 32.84 28.17
C GLU A 28 0.67 32.00 28.08
N ASP A 29 -0.16 32.21 27.06
CA ASP A 29 -1.10 31.17 26.61
C ASP A 29 -0.35 30.29 25.59
N SER A 30 0.61 29.55 26.15
CA SER A 30 1.30 28.42 25.53
C SER A 30 0.37 27.20 25.51
N ASP A 31 -0.81 27.29 24.90
CA ASP A 31 -1.75 26.16 24.88
C ASP A 31 -2.16 25.79 23.44
N GLU A 32 -1.45 24.80 22.89
CA GLU A 32 -1.99 23.74 22.01
C GLU A 32 -2.32 24.05 20.53
N GLU A 33 -1.61 24.95 19.84
CA GLU A 33 -1.69 25.05 18.36
C GLU A 33 -1.03 23.86 17.61
N GLU A 34 -0.40 22.93 18.34
CA GLU A 34 0.24 21.74 17.76
C GLU A 34 -0.62 20.48 17.96
N ASP A 35 -1.78 20.39 17.31
CA ASP A 35 -2.24 19.05 16.88
C ASP A 35 -3.35 19.02 15.81
N PHE A 36 -3.24 19.86 14.78
CA PHE A 36 -4.15 19.76 13.63
C PHE A 36 -4.13 18.35 12.97
N PHE A 37 -3.00 17.64 13.06
CA PHE A 37 -2.82 16.31 12.47
C PHE A 37 -3.27 15.15 13.38
N LEU A 38 -3.21 15.25 14.71
CA LEU A 38 -3.71 14.20 15.61
C LEU A 38 -5.15 14.44 16.11
N ARG A 39 -5.66 15.68 16.07
CA ARG A 39 -7.00 16.03 16.61
C ARG A 39 -8.15 15.95 15.60
N GLY A 40 -7.87 15.94 14.30
CA GLY A 40 -8.89 16.02 13.26
C GLY A 40 -9.69 17.34 13.30
N PRO A 41 -10.55 17.62 12.31
CA PRO A 41 -11.13 18.96 12.14
C PRO A 41 -12.12 19.32 13.26
N THR A 42 -11.73 20.21 14.18
CA THR A 42 -12.67 20.81 15.15
C THR A 42 -13.31 22.06 14.57
N GLY A 43 -14.39 21.86 13.80
CA GLY A 43 -15.26 22.95 13.31
C GLY A 43 -16.33 23.38 14.34
N PRO A 44 -16.85 24.62 14.26
CA PRO A 44 -17.81 25.15 15.22
C PRO A 44 -19.13 24.37 15.19
N ARG A 45 -19.64 24.00 16.38
CA ARG A 45 -20.89 23.27 16.57
C ARG A 45 -22.11 24.14 16.23
N PHE A 46 -22.51 24.23 14.97
CA PHE A 46 -23.80 24.82 14.57
C PHE A 46 -24.45 24.10 13.38
N GLY A 47 -25.64 23.52 13.60
CA GLY A 47 -26.60 23.15 12.54
C GLY A 47 -26.45 21.78 11.86
N PRO A 48 -27.44 21.35 11.04
CA PRO A 48 -27.64 19.99 10.49
C PRO A 48 -26.58 19.52 9.48
N GLN A 49 -25.43 20.19 9.44
CA GLN A 49 -24.24 19.83 8.65
C GLN A 49 -23.41 18.73 9.34
N ASN A 50 -23.59 18.58 10.66
CA ASN A 50 -22.95 17.56 11.49
C ASN A 50 -23.34 16.13 11.06
N ASP A 51 -24.56 15.95 10.54
CA ASP A 51 -25.05 14.65 10.07
C ASP A 51 -24.34 14.19 8.80
N LYS A 52 -24.04 15.13 7.87
CA LYS A 52 -23.30 14.81 6.65
C LYS A 52 -21.84 14.47 6.95
N LEU A 53 -21.20 15.21 7.86
CA LEU A 53 -19.83 14.95 8.27
C LEU A 53 -19.70 13.61 9.02
N LYS A 54 -20.64 13.31 9.93
CA LYS A 54 -20.73 12.00 10.61
C LYS A 54 -20.99 10.85 9.63
N HIS A 55 -21.82 11.08 8.61
CA HIS A 55 -22.10 10.07 7.59
C HIS A 55 -20.86 9.77 6.76
N VAL A 56 -20.10 10.80 6.35
CA VAL A 56 -18.83 10.62 5.64
C VAL A 56 -17.79 9.93 6.53
N GLN A 57 -17.69 10.29 7.82
CA GLN A 57 -16.78 9.61 8.74
C GLN A 57 -17.14 8.12 8.90
N SER A 58 -18.42 7.80 9.06
CA SER A 58 -18.90 6.41 9.13
C SER A 58 -18.61 5.63 7.84
N GLN A 59 -18.70 6.27 6.67
CA GLN A 59 -18.35 5.63 5.40
C GLN A 59 -16.84 5.39 5.29
N VAL A 60 -16.01 6.31 5.79
CA VAL A 60 -14.56 6.14 5.85
C VAL A 60 -14.19 4.98 6.78
N ASP A 61 -14.81 4.91 7.95
CA ASP A 61 -14.58 3.82 8.91
C ASP A 61 -14.98 2.46 8.31
N GLU A 62 -16.12 2.38 7.61
CA GLU A 62 -16.54 1.16 6.89
C GLU A 62 -15.53 0.75 5.80
N VAL A 63 -15.02 1.72 5.03
CA VAL A 63 -14.00 1.44 4.00
C VAL A 63 -12.67 1.02 4.61
N ILE A 64 -12.29 1.56 5.79
CA ILE A 64 -11.10 1.13 6.53
C ILE A 64 -11.25 -0.33 6.96
N ASP A 65 -12.40 -0.73 7.50
CA ASP A 65 -12.68 -2.11 7.88
C ASP A 65 -12.59 -3.05 6.67
N VAL A 66 -13.18 -2.65 5.53
CA VAL A 66 -13.10 -3.41 4.27
C VAL A 66 -11.65 -3.53 3.78
N MET A 67 -10.86 -2.47 3.88
CA MET A 67 -9.46 -2.49 3.48
C MET A 67 -8.60 -3.33 4.41
N GLN A 68 -8.90 -3.36 5.71
CA GLN A 68 -8.23 -4.23 6.66
C GLN A 68 -8.50 -5.71 6.34
N GLU A 69 -9.76 -6.05 6.01
CA GLU A 69 -10.12 -7.40 5.55
C GLU A 69 -9.43 -7.76 4.22
N ASN A 70 -9.37 -6.80 3.28
CA ASN A 70 -8.69 -6.99 2.00
C ASN A 70 -7.18 -7.22 2.17
N ILE A 71 -6.53 -6.54 3.12
CA ILE A 71 -5.11 -6.74 3.43
C ILE A 71 -4.89 -8.17 3.94
N SER A 72 -5.71 -8.65 4.89
CA SER A 72 -5.62 -10.04 5.37
C SER A 72 -5.83 -11.05 4.25
N LYS A 73 -6.81 -10.83 3.37
CA LYS A 73 -7.06 -11.67 2.18
C LYS A 73 -5.89 -11.66 1.20
N VAL A 74 -5.26 -10.51 0.99
CA VAL A 74 -4.09 -10.38 0.11
C VAL A 74 -2.87 -11.11 0.69
N ILE A 75 -2.66 -11.05 2.00
CA ILE A 75 -1.57 -11.78 2.67
C ILE A 75 -1.75 -13.29 2.49
N GLU A 76 -2.95 -13.82 2.79
CA GLU A 76 -3.26 -15.24 2.60
C GLU A 76 -3.13 -15.66 1.13
N ARG A 77 -3.55 -14.81 0.20
CA ARG A 77 -3.36 -15.03 -1.24
C ARG A 77 -1.88 -15.03 -1.61
N GLY A 78 -1.07 -14.18 -0.99
CA GLY A 78 0.37 -14.10 -1.19
C GLY A 78 1.06 -15.40 -0.79
N GLU A 79 0.76 -15.91 0.41
CA GLU A 79 1.28 -17.20 0.89
C GLU A 79 0.87 -18.36 -0.05
N ARG A 80 -0.40 -18.40 -0.49
CA ARG A 80 -0.86 -19.40 -1.45
C ARG A 80 -0.21 -19.29 -2.83
N LEU A 81 0.15 -18.08 -3.25
CA LEU A 81 0.84 -17.84 -4.52
C LEU A 81 2.29 -18.28 -4.45
N ASP A 82 2.96 -18.06 -3.32
CA ASP A 82 4.32 -18.54 -3.07
C ASP A 82 4.37 -20.08 -3.10
N ASP A 83 3.47 -20.73 -2.37
CA ASP A 83 3.29 -22.19 -2.41
C ASP A 83 2.99 -22.71 -3.83
N LEU A 84 2.19 -21.97 -4.60
CA LEU A 84 1.84 -22.34 -5.97
C LEU A 84 3.03 -22.13 -6.91
N GLN A 85 3.84 -21.09 -6.70
CA GLN A 85 5.04 -20.81 -7.46
C GLN A 85 6.06 -21.93 -7.27
N ASP A 86 6.34 -22.33 -6.03
CA ASP A 86 7.23 -23.45 -5.71
C ASP A 86 6.77 -24.77 -6.36
N LYS A 87 5.47 -25.06 -6.29
CA LYS A 87 4.88 -26.23 -6.96
C LYS A 87 4.97 -26.14 -8.49
N SER A 88 4.83 -24.95 -9.05
CA SER A 88 4.91 -24.73 -10.50
C SER A 88 6.35 -24.84 -11.02
N GLU A 89 7.32 -24.33 -10.26
CA GLU A 89 8.75 -24.46 -10.57
C GLU A 89 9.18 -25.93 -10.52
N SER A 90 8.87 -26.61 -9.41
CA SER A 90 9.16 -28.05 -9.29
C SER A 90 8.47 -28.89 -10.38
N LEU A 91 7.25 -28.54 -10.79
CA LEU A 91 6.57 -29.18 -11.91
C LEU A 91 7.29 -28.94 -13.25
N SER A 92 7.73 -27.69 -13.50
CA SER A 92 8.46 -27.31 -14.71
C SER A 92 9.80 -28.06 -14.85
N ASP A 93 10.54 -28.16 -13.74
CA ASP A 93 11.80 -28.90 -13.69
C ASP A 93 11.58 -30.39 -13.96
N ASN A 94 10.58 -30.97 -13.31
CA ASN A 94 10.22 -32.38 -13.52
C ASN A 94 9.77 -32.65 -14.96
N ALA A 95 8.99 -31.75 -15.57
CA ALA A 95 8.57 -31.86 -16.96
C ALA A 95 9.76 -31.78 -17.93
N SER A 96 10.71 -30.88 -17.66
CA SER A 96 11.94 -30.72 -18.45
C SER A 96 12.84 -31.96 -18.35
N ALA A 97 12.99 -32.51 -17.16
CA ALA A 97 13.72 -33.76 -16.92
C ALA A 97 13.03 -34.95 -17.62
N PHE A 98 11.70 -35.05 -17.54
CA PHE A 98 10.93 -36.09 -18.22
C PHE A 98 11.08 -36.01 -19.73
N SER A 99 10.95 -34.81 -20.33
CA SER A 99 11.15 -34.58 -21.76
C SER A 99 12.55 -35.01 -22.22
N SER A 100 13.58 -34.66 -21.45
CA SER A 100 14.96 -35.06 -21.73
C SER A 100 15.14 -36.58 -21.69
N ARG A 101 14.59 -37.25 -20.67
CA ARG A 101 14.62 -38.71 -20.53
C ARG A 101 13.84 -39.41 -21.65
N ALA A 102 12.67 -38.90 -22.03
CA ALA A 102 11.86 -39.42 -23.11
C ALA A 102 12.59 -39.36 -24.46
N LYS A 103 13.26 -38.22 -24.76
CA LYS A 103 14.11 -38.08 -25.96
C LYS A 103 15.28 -39.07 -25.95
N GLN A 104 15.92 -39.27 -24.81
CA GLN A 104 17.00 -40.25 -24.68
C GLN A 104 16.49 -41.68 -24.85
N LEU A 105 15.33 -42.02 -24.28
CA LEU A 105 14.69 -43.31 -24.46
C LEU A 105 14.36 -43.56 -25.94
N HIS A 106 13.76 -42.59 -26.62
CA HIS A 106 13.44 -42.69 -28.04
C HIS A 106 14.68 -43.01 -28.88
N ARG A 107 15.80 -42.30 -28.66
CA ARG A 107 17.06 -42.61 -29.35
C ARG A 107 17.57 -44.01 -29.04
N ARG A 108 17.49 -44.46 -27.79
CA ARG A 108 17.91 -45.83 -27.41
C ARG A 108 17.06 -46.90 -28.10
N MET A 109 15.74 -46.68 -28.18
CA MET A 109 14.84 -47.60 -28.88
C MET A 109 15.14 -47.62 -30.38
N TRP A 110 15.33 -46.46 -31.00
CA TRP A 110 15.69 -46.36 -32.41
C TRP A 110 16.97 -47.14 -32.75
N TRP A 111 18.04 -46.98 -31.94
CA TRP A 111 19.28 -47.74 -32.13
C TRP A 111 19.09 -49.25 -31.93
N ARG A 112 18.24 -49.65 -30.98
CA ARG A 112 17.92 -51.07 -30.77
C ARG A 112 17.22 -51.65 -31.99
N ASP A 113 16.26 -50.93 -32.54
CA ASP A 113 15.50 -51.38 -33.70
C ASP A 113 16.40 -51.46 -34.94
N MET A 114 17.28 -50.46 -35.17
CA MET A 114 18.28 -50.52 -36.24
C MET A 114 19.21 -51.73 -36.13
N LYS A 115 19.73 -52.02 -34.93
CA LYS A 115 20.58 -53.21 -34.71
C LYS A 115 19.81 -54.50 -34.99
N ASN A 116 18.56 -54.60 -34.56
CA ASN A 116 17.72 -55.77 -34.83
C ASN A 116 17.51 -55.98 -36.34
N PHE A 117 17.28 -54.90 -37.10
CA PHE A 117 17.15 -54.99 -38.56
C PHE A 117 18.45 -55.45 -39.22
N GLU A 118 19.61 -54.97 -38.77
CA GLU A 118 20.91 -55.42 -39.25
C GLU A 118 21.10 -56.93 -39.03
N PHE A 119 20.87 -57.42 -37.81
CA PHE A 119 20.95 -58.85 -37.51
C PHE A 119 19.97 -59.70 -38.34
N LEU A 120 18.72 -59.25 -38.50
CA LEU A 120 17.74 -59.95 -39.33
C LEU A 120 18.17 -60.01 -40.80
N SER A 121 18.69 -58.91 -41.35
CA SER A 121 19.16 -58.86 -42.73
C SER A 121 20.35 -59.80 -42.97
N LEU A 122 21.32 -59.86 -42.05
CA LEU A 122 22.46 -60.76 -42.12
C LEU A 122 22.04 -62.23 -42.02
N HIS A 123 21.08 -62.56 -41.15
CA HIS A 123 20.59 -63.92 -41.00
C HIS A 123 19.84 -64.41 -42.26
N LEU A 124 19.00 -63.56 -42.85
CA LEU A 124 18.31 -63.87 -44.11
C LEU A 124 19.29 -64.10 -45.27
N PHE A 125 20.38 -63.32 -45.34
CA PHE A 125 21.40 -63.48 -46.39
C PHE A 125 22.20 -64.79 -46.27
N GLN A 126 22.44 -65.30 -45.05
CA GLN A 126 23.17 -66.56 -44.82
C GLN A 126 22.35 -67.81 -45.17
N PHE A 127 21.01 -67.70 -45.21
CA PHE A 127 20.09 -68.81 -45.49
C PHE A 127 19.58 -68.86 -46.94
N GLN A 128 19.97 -67.88 -47.77
CA GLN A 128 19.64 -67.78 -49.19
C GLN A 128 20.76 -68.38 -50.05
#